data_AF-D3G1B9-F1
#
_entry.id   AF-D3G1B9-F1
#
_cell.length_a   1.000
_cell.length_b   1.000
_cell.length_c   1.000
_cell.angle_alpha   90.00
_cell.angle_beta   90.00
_cell.angle_gamma   90.00
#
_symmetry.space_group_name_H-M   'P 1'
#
loop_
_entity.id
_entity.type
_entity.pdbx_description
1 polymer ?
#
loop_
_entity_poly.entity_id
_entity_poly.type
_entity_poly.pdbx_seq_one_letter_code
_entity_poly.pdbx_strand_id
1 'polypeptide(L)'
;MINTLLKFAKYVLLIGVGTFFVEWLTDYSAFQVYKEYSLRTFIYIYTWINWVIIALFIYTLSLKGKTKVLKFTEMLREKRFFYDVDRWSCTPYISPIHYTYMLTPLESINNNIQARVFDSFYQKVVNSFRDKVYSTKNFSSYDPKNRISFIRVVGLFTLAKYYLPPFLLLSLTAYLISLKPLTFWYEGLGQFVVPFAAYSFILIVFLTKTLIHHSSWELVDHEILQQLGEKDPRIAWTSLNQHTEQGRLIIAAWKTEMENRGRREYQLRGQPVPDNPKPINHYNIAPFPYPPETERFHVAGNKVYEVPIEKINQLQTNVIPFKRKI
;
A
#
# COMPACT_ATOMS: atom_id res chain seq x y z
N MET A 1 -15.57 -16.88 10.49
CA MET A 1 -16.11 -17.64 9.33
C MET A 1 -15.64 -19.09 9.33
N ILE A 2 -14.33 -19.38 9.32
CA ILE A 2 -13.79 -20.76 9.33
C ILE A 2 -14.24 -21.54 10.58
N ASN A 3 -14.16 -20.95 11.77
CA ASN A 3 -14.64 -21.58 13.02
C ASN A 3 -16.15 -21.87 13.02
N THR A 4 -16.93 -21.08 12.30
CA THR A 4 -18.39 -21.25 12.20
C THR A 4 -18.73 -22.41 11.25
N LEU A 5 -18.01 -22.50 10.12
CA LEU A 5 -18.12 -23.61 9.16
C LEU A 5 -17.67 -24.95 9.77
N LEU A 6 -16.59 -24.96 10.56
CA LEU A 6 -16.12 -26.15 11.26
C LEU A 6 -17.10 -26.65 12.32
N LYS A 7 -17.71 -25.73 13.08
CA LYS A 7 -18.79 -26.08 14.03
C LYS A 7 -20.00 -26.65 13.31
N PHE A 8 -20.43 -26.01 12.21
CA PHE A 8 -21.54 -26.49 11.40
C PHE A 8 -21.27 -27.89 10.82
N ALA A 9 -20.10 -28.12 10.21
CA ALA A 9 -19.71 -29.43 9.69
C ALA A 9 -19.70 -30.50 10.79
N LYS A 10 -19.21 -30.17 12.00
CA LYS A 10 -19.22 -31.07 13.15
C LYS A 10 -20.65 -31.45 13.57
N TYR A 11 -21.58 -30.50 13.61
CA TYR A 11 -22.99 -30.76 13.93
C TYR A 11 -23.68 -31.61 12.86
N VAL A 12 -23.44 -31.33 11.58
CA VAL A 12 -24.00 -32.12 10.46
C VAL A 12 -23.51 -33.57 10.54
N LEU A 13 -22.22 -33.78 10.86
CA LEU A 13 -21.62 -35.11 10.99
C LEU A 13 -22.17 -35.87 12.22
N LEU A 14 -22.33 -35.19 13.36
CA LEU A 14 -22.93 -35.76 14.58
C LEU A 14 -24.41 -36.15 14.39
N ILE A 15 -25.18 -35.29 13.72
CA ILE A 15 -26.60 -35.56 13.42
C ILE A 15 -26.72 -36.69 12.40
N GLY A 16 -25.88 -36.71 11.37
CA GLY A 16 -25.84 -37.79 10.37
C GLY A 16 -25.48 -39.15 10.95
N VAL A 17 -24.48 -39.21 11.83
CA VAL A 17 -24.09 -40.47 12.51
C VAL A 17 -25.16 -40.90 13.52
N GLY A 18 -25.73 -39.97 14.28
CA GLY A 18 -26.80 -40.26 15.24
C GLY A 18 -28.06 -40.80 14.57
N THR A 19 -28.44 -40.24 13.42
CA THR A 19 -29.63 -40.69 12.67
C THR A 19 -29.40 -42.05 12.00
N PHE A 20 -28.19 -42.31 11.48
CA PHE A 20 -27.81 -43.64 10.98
C PHE A 20 -27.88 -44.73 12.07
N PHE A 21 -27.42 -44.42 13.29
CA PHE A 21 -27.42 -45.38 14.40
C PHE A 21 -28.83 -45.69 14.93
N VAL A 22 -29.73 -44.71 14.93
CA VAL A 22 -31.14 -44.91 15.32
C VAL A 22 -31.92 -45.69 14.26
N GLU A 23 -31.64 -45.46 12.98
CA GLU A 23 -32.22 -46.21 11.86
C GLU A 23 -31.77 -47.68 11.86
N TRP A 24 -30.51 -47.97 12.23
CA TRP A 24 -30.04 -49.35 12.41
C TRP A 24 -30.78 -50.10 13.52
N LEU A 25 -31.27 -49.40 14.54
CA LEU A 25 -31.98 -49.98 15.68
C LEU A 25 -33.49 -50.04 15.50
N THR A 26 -34.07 -49.22 14.61
CA THR A 26 -35.52 -49.11 14.47
C THR A 26 -35.92 -49.09 13.01
N ASP A 27 -36.63 -50.14 12.57
CA ASP A 27 -37.10 -50.34 11.19
C ASP A 27 -38.32 -49.43 10.87
N TYR A 28 -38.21 -48.16 11.23
CA TYR A 28 -39.32 -47.23 11.38
C TYR A 28 -39.43 -46.30 10.16
N SER A 29 -40.59 -46.27 9.51
CA SER A 29 -40.83 -45.60 8.21
C SER A 29 -40.55 -44.09 8.19
N ALA A 30 -40.65 -43.39 9.32
CA ALA A 30 -40.31 -41.97 9.42
C ALA A 30 -38.81 -41.70 9.16
N PHE A 31 -37.92 -42.66 9.46
CA PHE A 31 -36.49 -42.54 9.18
C PHE A 31 -36.18 -42.71 7.69
N GLN A 32 -37.02 -43.43 6.92
CA GLN A 32 -36.85 -43.53 5.47
C GLN A 32 -37.08 -42.17 4.79
N VAL A 33 -38.07 -41.41 5.25
CA VAL A 33 -38.31 -40.03 4.79
C VAL A 33 -37.14 -39.12 5.17
N TYR A 34 -36.65 -39.21 6.40
CA TYR A 34 -35.47 -38.45 6.85
C TYR A 34 -34.20 -38.81 6.06
N LYS A 35 -34.00 -40.09 5.75
CA LYS A 35 -32.94 -40.58 4.88
C LYS A 35 -33.05 -40.03 3.48
N GLU A 36 -34.25 -39.98 2.90
CA GLU A 36 -34.43 -39.39 1.58
C GLU A 36 -34.10 -37.89 1.59
N TYR A 37 -34.56 -37.14 2.59
CA TYR A 37 -34.22 -35.71 2.73
C TYR A 37 -32.73 -35.48 2.99
N SER A 38 -32.10 -36.26 3.86
CA SER A 38 -30.68 -36.15 4.16
C SER A 38 -29.81 -36.55 2.96
N LEU A 39 -30.19 -37.57 2.20
CA LEU A 39 -29.50 -38.00 0.99
C LEU A 39 -29.67 -36.98 -0.14
N ARG A 40 -30.87 -36.42 -0.34
CA ARG A 40 -31.08 -35.27 -1.25
C ARG A 40 -30.26 -34.05 -0.85
N THR A 41 -30.20 -33.75 0.45
CA THR A 41 -29.38 -32.65 0.99
C THR A 41 -27.89 -32.92 0.80
N PHE A 42 -27.44 -34.16 1.01
CA PHE A 42 -26.06 -34.58 0.81
C PHE A 42 -25.67 -34.50 -0.67
N ILE A 43 -26.50 -34.98 -1.59
CA ILE A 43 -26.30 -34.83 -3.04
C ILE A 43 -26.22 -33.36 -3.41
N TYR A 44 -27.10 -32.52 -2.87
CA TYR A 44 -27.07 -31.07 -3.12
C TYR A 44 -25.76 -30.44 -2.64
N ILE A 45 -25.35 -30.71 -1.39
CA ILE A 45 -24.07 -30.20 -0.84
C ILE A 45 -22.89 -30.72 -1.66
N TYR A 46 -22.86 -32.00 -1.99
CA TYR A 46 -21.80 -32.62 -2.79
C TYR A 46 -21.70 -32.02 -4.20
N THR A 47 -22.83 -31.65 -4.80
CA THR A 47 -22.86 -30.99 -6.12
C THR A 47 -22.28 -29.58 -6.07
N TRP A 48 -22.48 -28.85 -4.96
CA TRP A 48 -22.06 -27.45 -4.82
C TRP A 48 -20.73 -27.25 -4.09
N ILE A 49 -20.18 -28.28 -3.43
CA ILE A 49 -18.96 -28.15 -2.61
C ILE A 49 -17.75 -27.68 -3.43
N ASN A 50 -17.63 -28.11 -4.68
CA ASN A 50 -16.55 -27.68 -5.57
C ASN A 50 -16.58 -26.17 -5.80
N TRP A 51 -17.78 -25.58 -5.95
CA TRP A 51 -17.95 -24.13 -6.10
C TRP A 51 -17.59 -23.37 -4.83
N VAL A 52 -17.92 -23.91 -3.66
CA VAL A 52 -17.49 -23.35 -2.38
C VAL A 52 -15.96 -23.38 -2.25
N ILE A 53 -15.32 -24.49 -2.64
CA ILE A 53 -13.85 -24.62 -2.65
C ILE A 53 -13.23 -23.62 -3.64
N ILE A 54 -13.77 -23.49 -4.84
CA ILE A 54 -13.33 -22.50 -5.85
C ILE A 54 -13.45 -21.08 -5.28
N ALA A 55 -14.57 -20.73 -4.65
CA ALA A 55 -14.77 -19.41 -4.05
C ALA A 55 -13.77 -19.13 -2.92
N LEU A 56 -13.52 -20.09 -2.04
CA LEU A 56 -12.50 -20.00 -0.99
C LEU A 56 -11.09 -19.85 -1.58
N PHE A 57 -10.81 -20.59 -2.66
CA PHE A 57 -9.53 -20.51 -3.34
C PHE A 57 -9.33 -19.13 -3.99
N ILE A 58 -10.33 -18.59 -4.69
CA ILE A 58 -10.31 -17.21 -5.23
C ILE A 58 -10.08 -16.20 -4.10
N TYR A 59 -10.76 -16.35 -2.97
CA TYR A 59 -10.59 -15.48 -1.81
C TYR A 59 -9.13 -15.51 -1.30
N THR A 60 -8.54 -16.69 -1.14
CA THR A 60 -7.15 -16.83 -0.68
C THR A 60 -6.14 -16.25 -1.66
N LEU A 61 -6.35 -16.44 -2.97
CA LEU A 61 -5.54 -15.83 -4.01
C LEU A 61 -5.69 -14.30 -4.01
N SER A 62 -6.89 -13.78 -3.80
CA SER A 62 -7.17 -12.34 -3.74
C SER A 62 -6.44 -11.66 -2.57
N LEU A 63 -6.34 -12.31 -1.42
CA LEU A 63 -5.52 -11.82 -0.30
C LEU A 63 -4.04 -11.66 -0.68
N LYS A 64 -3.47 -12.63 -1.41
CA LYS A 64 -2.11 -12.53 -1.94
C LYS A 64 -1.99 -11.45 -3.03
N GLY A 65 -2.99 -11.33 -3.89
CA GLY A 65 -3.11 -10.30 -4.92
C GLY A 65 -3.05 -8.89 -4.35
N LYS A 66 -3.74 -8.62 -3.23
CA LYS A 66 -3.70 -7.33 -2.53
C LYS A 66 -2.27 -6.90 -2.19
N THR A 67 -1.43 -7.83 -1.74
CA THR A 67 -0.02 -7.52 -1.44
C THR A 67 0.76 -7.13 -2.69
N LYS A 68 0.50 -7.78 -3.84
CA LYS A 68 1.12 -7.40 -5.12
C LYS A 68 0.68 -6.00 -5.55
N VAL A 69 -0.61 -5.69 -5.44
CA VAL A 69 -1.15 -4.36 -5.78
C VAL A 69 -0.53 -3.28 -4.89
N LEU A 70 -0.43 -3.51 -3.58
CA LEU A 70 0.20 -2.58 -2.64
C LEU A 70 1.68 -2.32 -3.00
N LYS A 71 2.45 -3.38 -3.29
CA LYS A 71 3.84 -3.23 -3.74
C LYS A 71 3.96 -2.44 -5.05
N PHE A 72 3.03 -2.64 -5.98
CA PHE A 72 2.98 -1.87 -7.21
C PHE A 72 2.68 -0.39 -6.94
N THR A 73 1.73 -0.09 -6.05
CA THR A 73 1.43 1.30 -5.64
C THR A 73 2.63 1.99 -5.01
N GLU A 74 3.32 1.31 -4.08
CA GLU A 74 4.53 1.85 -3.43
C GLU A 74 5.62 2.19 -4.44
N MET A 75 5.87 1.28 -5.38
CA MET A 75 6.82 1.49 -6.45
C MET A 75 6.43 2.68 -7.35
N LEU A 76 5.14 2.86 -7.68
CA LEU A 76 4.68 4.02 -8.44
C LEU A 76 4.91 5.33 -7.67
N ARG A 77 4.58 5.35 -6.38
CA ARG A 77 4.84 6.50 -5.50
C ARG A 77 6.32 6.87 -5.48
N GLU A 78 7.18 5.87 -5.31
CA GLU A 78 8.63 6.07 -5.29
C GLU A 78 9.17 6.61 -6.61
N LYS A 79 8.79 6.00 -7.75
CA LYS A 79 9.23 6.48 -9.07
C LYS A 79 8.76 7.91 -9.32
N ARG A 80 7.50 8.21 -9.01
CA ARG A 80 6.93 9.56 -9.19
C ARG A 80 7.70 10.61 -8.37
N PHE A 81 8.05 10.29 -7.13
CA PHE A 81 8.91 11.15 -6.30
C PHE A 81 10.24 11.43 -7.00
N PHE A 82 10.98 10.40 -7.41
CA PHE A 82 12.29 10.60 -8.04
C PHE A 82 12.21 11.33 -9.38
N TYR A 83 11.16 11.13 -10.17
CA TYR A 83 10.97 11.87 -11.40
C TYR A 83 10.68 13.35 -11.16
N ASP A 84 9.95 13.71 -10.09
CA ASP A 84 9.79 15.12 -9.74
C ASP A 84 11.09 15.70 -9.16
N VAL A 85 11.83 14.96 -8.32
CA VAL A 85 13.16 15.42 -7.88
C VAL A 85 14.12 15.66 -9.06
N ASP A 86 14.15 14.76 -10.05
CA ASP A 86 14.96 14.91 -11.26
C ASP A 86 14.51 16.11 -12.12
N ARG A 87 13.20 16.35 -12.21
CA ARG A 87 12.62 17.52 -12.90
C ARG A 87 13.17 18.84 -12.37
N TRP A 88 13.39 18.92 -11.06
CA TRP A 88 13.89 20.08 -10.33
C TRP A 88 15.40 20.00 -10.03
N SER A 89 16.12 19.00 -10.55
CA SER A 89 17.53 18.77 -10.21
C SER A 89 18.45 19.92 -10.64
N CYS A 90 18.19 20.51 -11.81
CA CYS A 90 19.00 21.59 -12.41
C CYS A 90 18.58 23.01 -11.99
N THR A 91 17.64 23.15 -11.07
CA THR A 91 17.13 24.45 -10.59
C THR A 91 17.62 24.77 -9.18
N PRO A 92 17.61 26.06 -8.76
CA PRO A 92 17.94 26.45 -7.39
C PRO A 92 16.80 26.15 -6.39
N TYR A 93 15.78 25.41 -6.81
CA TYR A 93 14.60 25.13 -6.00
C TYR A 93 14.52 23.64 -5.64
N ILE A 94 13.84 23.33 -4.55
CA ILE A 94 13.46 21.95 -4.22
C ILE A 94 12.18 21.57 -4.98
N SER A 95 12.02 20.29 -5.30
CA SER A 95 10.75 19.78 -5.84
C SER A 95 9.61 20.02 -4.83
N PRO A 96 8.42 20.46 -5.27
CA PRO A 96 7.26 20.64 -4.38
C PRO A 96 6.86 19.35 -3.65
N ILE A 97 6.85 18.22 -4.35
CA ILE A 97 6.57 16.90 -3.75
C ILE A 97 7.59 16.58 -2.67
N HIS A 98 8.86 16.86 -2.96
CA HIS A 98 9.95 16.61 -2.03
C HIS A 98 9.79 17.44 -0.77
N TYR A 99 9.49 18.74 -0.90
CA TYR A 99 9.22 19.60 0.25
C TYR A 99 8.00 19.12 1.06
N THR A 100 6.89 18.80 0.39
CA THR A 100 5.70 18.23 1.03
C THR A 100 6.02 16.96 1.81
N TYR A 101 6.83 16.05 1.27
CA TYR A 101 7.20 14.82 1.96
C TYR A 101 8.20 15.03 3.11
N MET A 102 8.97 16.12 3.09
CA MET A 102 9.80 16.51 4.23
C MET A 102 8.96 17.07 5.39
N LEU A 103 7.93 17.86 5.08
CA LEU A 103 7.01 18.43 6.09
C LEU A 103 5.99 17.42 6.60
N THR A 104 5.50 16.55 5.72
CA THR A 104 4.50 15.52 6.03
C THR A 104 5.03 14.16 5.58
N PRO A 105 5.84 13.50 6.44
CA PRO A 105 6.38 12.18 6.14
C PRO A 105 5.28 11.19 5.82
N LEU A 106 5.35 10.58 4.63
CA LEU A 106 4.36 9.58 4.23
C LEU A 106 4.66 8.22 4.84
N GLU A 107 3.65 7.61 5.45
CA GLU A 107 3.70 6.21 5.89
C GLU A 107 3.63 5.24 4.70
N SER A 108 3.96 3.97 4.94
CA SER A 108 3.64 2.91 3.97
C SER A 108 2.12 2.82 3.75
N ILE A 109 1.76 2.71 2.48
CA ILE A 109 0.40 2.39 1.99
C ILE A 109 -0.04 1.01 2.51
N ASN A 110 0.92 0.13 2.81
CA ASN A 110 0.65 -1.13 3.47
C ASN A 110 0.32 -0.89 4.95
N ASN A 111 -0.86 -1.33 5.38
CA ASN A 111 -1.30 -1.18 6.77
C ASN A 111 -0.65 -2.16 7.75
N ASN A 112 0.19 -3.08 7.28
CA ASN A 112 0.96 -3.93 8.16
C ASN A 112 1.89 -3.07 9.03
N ILE A 113 1.82 -3.22 10.35
CA ILE A 113 2.65 -2.50 11.33
C ILE A 113 4.13 -2.62 10.97
N GLN A 114 4.59 -3.82 10.60
CA GLN A 114 5.98 -4.04 10.20
C GLN A 114 6.36 -3.20 8.97
N ALA A 115 5.47 -3.10 7.98
CA ALA A 115 5.71 -2.29 6.79
C ALA A 115 5.77 -0.80 7.12
N ARG A 116 5.00 -0.31 8.09
CA ARG A 116 5.01 1.09 8.52
C ARG A 116 6.24 1.46 9.35
N VAL A 117 6.73 0.54 10.19
CA VAL A 117 7.94 0.78 11.01
C VAL A 117 9.18 0.84 10.13
N PHE A 118 9.33 -0.13 9.23
CA PHE A 118 10.55 -0.33 8.44
C PHE A 118 10.44 0.16 6.99
N ASP A 119 9.53 1.09 6.71
CA ASP A 119 9.38 1.69 5.39
C ASP A 119 10.62 2.52 5.01
N SER A 120 11.31 2.14 3.94
CA SER A 120 12.53 2.84 3.48
C SER A 120 12.23 4.07 2.62
N PHE A 121 10.97 4.36 2.28
CA PHE A 121 10.66 5.43 1.35
C PHE A 121 10.99 6.80 1.95
N TYR A 122 10.59 7.07 3.19
CA TYR A 122 10.93 8.32 3.85
C TYR A 122 12.45 8.51 4.02
N GLN A 123 13.21 7.43 4.27
CA GLN A 123 14.67 7.48 4.27
C GLN A 123 15.22 7.97 2.92
N LYS A 124 14.70 7.47 1.80
CA LYS A 124 15.09 7.93 0.46
C LYS A 124 14.79 9.42 0.26
N VAL A 125 13.62 9.88 0.71
CA VAL A 125 13.23 11.30 0.66
C VAL A 125 14.23 12.18 1.42
N VAL A 126 14.58 11.78 2.65
CA VAL A 126 15.53 12.53 3.48
C VAL A 126 16.95 12.49 2.90
N ASN A 127 17.40 11.36 2.35
CA ASN A 127 18.70 11.28 1.69
C ASN A 127 18.75 12.20 0.46
N SER A 128 17.72 12.19 -0.39
CA SER A 128 17.65 13.13 -1.52
C SER A 128 17.61 14.59 -1.06
N PHE A 129 17.00 14.89 0.09
CA PHE A 129 16.98 16.24 0.66
C PHE A 129 18.39 16.69 1.07
N ARG A 130 19.12 15.83 1.78
CA ARG A 130 20.52 16.05 2.15
C ARG A 130 21.35 16.32 0.91
N ASP A 131 21.24 15.48 -0.12
CA ASP A 131 21.98 15.67 -1.36
C ASP A 131 21.67 17.00 -2.03
N LYS A 132 20.42 17.49 -1.97
CA LYS A 132 20.04 18.77 -2.61
C LYS A 132 20.50 20.00 -1.83
N VAL A 133 20.26 20.04 -0.51
CA VAL A 133 20.59 21.21 0.34
C VAL A 133 22.10 21.40 0.49
N TYR A 134 22.86 20.30 0.40
CA TYR A 134 24.32 20.32 0.62
C TYR A 134 25.14 20.20 -0.66
N SER A 135 24.50 20.02 -1.82
CA SER A 135 25.21 20.03 -3.09
C SER A 135 25.47 21.46 -3.56
N THR A 136 26.75 21.84 -3.65
CA THR A 136 27.23 23.04 -4.38
C THR A 136 27.12 22.84 -5.90
N LYS A 137 25.96 22.37 -6.38
CA LYS A 137 25.72 22.20 -7.82
C LYS A 137 25.35 23.54 -8.41
N ASN A 138 26.08 23.93 -9.45
CA ASN A 138 25.67 25.01 -10.33
C ASN A 138 24.33 24.62 -10.97
N PHE A 139 23.34 25.50 -10.85
CA PHE A 139 22.06 25.37 -11.53
C PHE A 139 22.19 25.96 -12.94
N SER A 140 21.53 25.32 -13.92
CA SER A 140 21.57 25.74 -15.32
C SER A 140 20.26 26.37 -15.79
N SER A 141 19.20 26.31 -14.98
CA SER A 141 17.87 26.83 -15.31
C SER A 141 17.15 27.28 -14.04
N TYR A 142 16.29 28.30 -14.14
CA TYR A 142 15.35 28.67 -13.08
C TYR A 142 14.03 27.91 -13.21
N ASP A 143 13.72 27.41 -14.41
CA ASP A 143 12.50 26.66 -14.67
C ASP A 143 12.74 25.15 -14.63
N PRO A 144 11.81 24.38 -14.01
CA PRO A 144 11.90 22.93 -13.97
C PRO A 144 11.64 22.34 -15.36
N LYS A 145 12.17 21.13 -15.60
CA LYS A 145 11.85 20.38 -16.83
C LYS A 145 10.34 20.09 -16.91
N ASN A 146 9.84 19.74 -18.09
CA ASN A 146 8.46 19.27 -18.22
C ASN A 146 8.25 17.95 -17.47
N ARG A 147 7.06 17.78 -16.87
CA ARG A 147 6.69 16.52 -16.21
C ARG A 147 6.64 15.40 -17.23
N ILE A 148 7.16 14.24 -16.84
CA ILE A 148 7.09 13.06 -17.70
C ILE A 148 5.67 12.49 -17.70
N SER A 149 5.31 11.84 -18.81
CA SER A 149 4.03 11.15 -18.93
C SER A 149 3.95 9.95 -17.98
N PHE A 150 2.73 9.62 -17.54
CA PHE A 150 2.49 8.52 -16.60
C PHE A 150 3.03 7.17 -17.08
N ILE A 151 2.97 6.90 -18.40
CA ILE A 151 3.52 5.67 -19.00
C ILE A 151 5.03 5.58 -18.75
N ARG A 152 5.72 6.72 -18.85
CA ARG A 152 7.16 6.80 -18.60
C ARG A 152 7.48 6.67 -17.12
N VAL A 153 6.62 7.17 -16.22
CA VAL A 153 6.73 6.97 -14.76
C VAL A 153 6.73 5.48 -14.43
N VAL A 154 5.81 4.72 -15.03
CA VAL A 154 5.67 3.29 -14.73
C VAL A 154 6.77 2.48 -15.40
N GLY A 155 7.02 2.75 -16.68
CA GLY A 155 7.97 2.03 -17.54
C GLY A 155 7.37 0.76 -18.14
N LEU A 156 7.61 0.54 -19.43
CA LEU A 156 7.03 -0.58 -20.19
C LEU A 156 7.39 -1.95 -19.60
N PHE A 157 8.65 -2.13 -19.17
CA PHE A 157 9.13 -3.38 -18.58
C PHE A 157 8.40 -3.71 -17.27
N THR A 158 8.06 -2.68 -16.50
CA THR A 158 7.30 -2.84 -15.26
C THR A 158 5.84 -3.17 -15.57
N LEU A 159 5.22 -2.48 -16.53
CA LEU A 159 3.87 -2.82 -16.99
C LEU A 159 3.80 -4.28 -17.47
N ALA A 160 4.73 -4.71 -18.32
CA ALA A 160 4.82 -6.09 -18.79
C ALA A 160 4.95 -7.08 -17.63
N LYS A 161 5.82 -6.83 -16.66
CA LYS A 161 6.01 -7.70 -15.49
C LYS A 161 4.71 -7.94 -14.70
N TYR A 162 3.88 -6.92 -14.53
CA TYR A 162 2.64 -7.01 -13.73
C TYR A 162 1.42 -7.44 -14.54
N TYR A 163 1.32 -7.03 -15.81
CA TYR A 163 0.14 -7.27 -16.66
C TYR A 163 0.26 -8.48 -17.57
N LEU A 164 1.46 -8.83 -18.05
CA LEU A 164 1.61 -9.90 -19.03
C LEU A 164 1.14 -11.27 -18.49
N PRO A 165 1.52 -11.70 -17.26
CA PRO A 165 1.07 -13.00 -16.76
C PRO A 165 -0.47 -13.14 -16.62
N PRO A 166 -1.20 -12.21 -15.96
CA PRO A 166 -2.66 -12.34 -15.87
C PRO A 166 -3.32 -12.13 -17.23
N PHE A 167 -2.75 -11.29 -18.11
CA PHE A 167 -3.28 -11.11 -19.47
C PHE A 167 -3.20 -12.39 -20.30
N LEU A 168 -2.05 -13.06 -20.33
CA LEU A 168 -1.88 -14.34 -21.02
C LEU A 168 -2.86 -15.40 -20.52
N LEU A 169 -3.09 -15.46 -19.21
CA LEU A 169 -4.03 -16.42 -18.63
C LEU A 169 -5.48 -16.12 -19.02
N LEU A 170 -5.88 -14.84 -19.07
CA LEU A 170 -7.19 -14.45 -19.57
C LEU A 170 -7.35 -14.71 -21.06
N SER A 171 -6.33 -14.41 -21.88
CA SER A 171 -6.35 -14.69 -23.31
C SER A 171 -6.48 -16.19 -23.59
N LEU A 172 -5.74 -17.02 -22.85
CA LEU A 172 -5.88 -18.48 -22.92
C LEU A 172 -7.28 -18.93 -22.51
N THR A 173 -7.82 -18.35 -21.43
CA THR A 173 -9.18 -18.69 -20.96
C THR A 173 -10.24 -18.29 -21.99
N ALA A 174 -10.14 -17.09 -22.58
CA ALA A 174 -11.03 -16.64 -23.63
C ALA A 174 -10.98 -17.54 -24.87
N TYR A 175 -9.77 -17.99 -25.26
CA TYR A 175 -9.59 -18.97 -26.34
C TYR A 175 -10.22 -20.33 -26.00
N LEU A 176 -10.10 -20.80 -24.76
CA LEU A 176 -10.77 -22.04 -24.33
C LEU A 176 -12.31 -21.89 -24.33
N ILE A 177 -12.83 -20.72 -23.96
CA ILE A 177 -14.28 -20.44 -24.00
C ILE A 177 -14.82 -20.55 -25.42
N SER A 178 -14.07 -20.11 -26.44
CA SER A 178 -14.51 -20.23 -27.83
C SER A 178 -14.47 -21.65 -28.39
N LEU A 179 -13.74 -22.56 -27.75
CA LEU A 179 -13.55 -23.94 -28.25
C LEU A 179 -14.34 -24.99 -27.47
N LYS A 180 -14.76 -24.70 -26.23
CA LYS A 180 -15.37 -25.69 -25.34
C LYS A 180 -16.84 -25.39 -25.05
N PRO A 181 -17.71 -26.41 -24.98
CA PRO A 181 -19.10 -26.22 -24.62
C PRO A 181 -19.22 -25.74 -23.17
N LEU A 182 -20.35 -25.11 -22.83
CA LEU A 182 -20.63 -24.59 -21.48
C LEU A 182 -20.45 -25.65 -20.38
N THR A 183 -20.81 -26.90 -20.64
CA THR A 183 -20.69 -28.03 -19.70
C THR A 183 -19.26 -28.27 -19.23
N PHE A 184 -18.25 -27.96 -20.06
CA PHE A 184 -16.84 -28.08 -19.70
C PHE A 184 -16.47 -27.26 -18.46
N TRP A 185 -17.10 -26.10 -18.25
CA TRP A 185 -16.79 -25.20 -17.13
C TRP A 185 -17.37 -25.68 -15.79
N TYR A 186 -18.35 -26.58 -15.86
CA TYR A 186 -19.00 -27.15 -14.68
C TYR A 186 -18.42 -28.50 -14.29
N GLU A 187 -17.43 -29.04 -15.01
CA GLU A 187 -16.86 -30.36 -14.77
C GLU A 187 -15.34 -30.41 -15.02
N GLY A 188 -14.64 -31.32 -14.35
CA GLY A 188 -13.24 -31.66 -14.62
C GLY A 188 -12.27 -30.47 -14.67
N LEU A 189 -11.50 -30.36 -15.76
CA LEU A 189 -10.45 -29.34 -15.92
C LEU A 189 -11.00 -27.91 -16.01
N GLY A 190 -12.23 -27.69 -16.47
CA GLY A 190 -12.79 -26.34 -16.57
C GLY A 190 -12.97 -25.70 -15.20
N GLN A 191 -13.41 -26.46 -14.19
CA GLN A 191 -13.52 -26.00 -12.80
C GLN A 191 -12.17 -25.55 -12.22
N PHE A 192 -11.06 -26.15 -12.64
CA PHE A 192 -9.72 -25.78 -12.18
C PHE A 192 -9.25 -24.44 -12.76
N VAL A 193 -9.63 -24.12 -14.00
CA VAL A 193 -9.21 -22.87 -14.69
C VAL A 193 -9.95 -21.65 -14.14
N VAL A 194 -11.24 -21.80 -13.79
CA VAL A 194 -12.11 -20.73 -13.30
C VAL A 194 -11.47 -19.85 -12.20
N PRO A 195 -10.94 -20.40 -11.09
CA PRO A 195 -10.37 -19.56 -10.04
C PRO A 195 -9.16 -18.73 -10.49
N PHE A 196 -8.32 -19.27 -11.38
CA PHE A 196 -7.15 -18.52 -11.87
C PHE A 196 -7.57 -17.42 -12.84
N ALA A 197 -8.58 -17.68 -13.68
CA ALA A 197 -9.15 -16.67 -14.57
C ALA A 197 -9.81 -15.55 -13.79
N ALA A 198 -10.65 -15.88 -12.80
CA ALA A 198 -11.28 -14.92 -11.90
C ALA A 198 -10.25 -14.08 -11.13
N TYR A 199 -9.23 -14.73 -10.55
CA TYR A 199 -8.13 -14.04 -9.89
C TYR A 199 -7.37 -13.09 -10.83
N SER A 200 -7.07 -13.54 -12.05
CA SER A 200 -6.33 -12.73 -13.04
C SER A 200 -7.13 -11.51 -13.48
N PHE A 201 -8.43 -11.68 -13.68
CA PHE A 201 -9.35 -10.57 -13.97
C PHE A 201 -9.37 -9.55 -12.82
N ILE A 202 -9.59 -10.02 -11.58
CA ILE A 202 -9.58 -9.18 -10.38
C ILE A 202 -8.25 -8.42 -10.26
N LEU A 203 -7.12 -9.11 -10.49
CA LEU A 203 -5.79 -8.52 -10.39
C LEU A 203 -5.59 -7.40 -11.42
N ILE A 204 -6.00 -7.62 -12.68
CA ILE A 204 -5.92 -6.59 -13.73
C ILE A 204 -6.78 -5.38 -13.36
N VAL A 205 -8.02 -5.60 -12.90
CA VAL A 205 -8.92 -4.50 -12.49
C VAL A 205 -8.25 -3.66 -11.40
N PHE A 206 -7.70 -4.29 -10.36
CA PHE A 206 -7.04 -3.57 -9.28
C PHE A 206 -5.75 -2.88 -9.73
N LEU A 207 -4.91 -3.52 -10.55
CA LEU A 207 -3.70 -2.91 -11.09
C LEU A 207 -4.04 -1.68 -11.94
N THR A 208 -5.05 -1.77 -12.80
CA THR A 208 -5.50 -0.65 -13.66
C THR A 208 -6.09 0.48 -12.84
N LYS A 209 -6.91 0.17 -11.84
CA LYS A 209 -7.41 1.18 -10.90
C LYS A 209 -6.25 1.88 -10.17
N THR A 210 -5.27 1.12 -9.69
CA THR A 210 -4.07 1.68 -9.06
C THR A 210 -3.26 2.54 -10.03
N LEU A 211 -3.09 2.09 -11.28
CA LEU A 211 -2.38 2.84 -12.30
C LEU A 211 -3.06 4.18 -12.54
N ILE A 212 -4.36 4.20 -12.79
CA ILE A 212 -5.12 5.44 -13.05
C ILE A 212 -5.02 6.41 -11.86
N HIS A 213 -5.22 5.92 -10.62
CA HIS A 213 -5.22 6.80 -9.45
C HIS A 213 -3.82 7.22 -8.97
N HIS A 214 -2.80 6.38 -9.07
CA HIS A 214 -1.50 6.67 -8.47
C HIS A 214 -0.42 7.11 -9.47
N SER A 215 -0.66 6.99 -10.78
CA SER A 215 0.28 7.48 -11.79
C SER A 215 -0.04 8.90 -12.28
N SER A 216 -1.28 9.38 -12.11
CA SER A 216 -1.66 10.75 -12.50
C SER A 216 -1.00 11.77 -11.59
N TRP A 217 -0.56 12.88 -12.19
CA TRP A 217 -0.04 14.05 -11.50
C TRP A 217 -1.15 14.92 -10.90
N GLU A 218 -2.39 14.82 -11.38
CA GLU A 218 -3.50 15.69 -10.99
C GLU A 218 -3.81 15.63 -9.49
N LEU A 219 -3.83 14.41 -8.94
CA LEU A 219 -4.08 14.22 -7.50
C LEU A 219 -2.96 14.80 -6.65
N VAL A 220 -1.72 14.68 -7.13
CA VAL A 220 -0.56 15.24 -6.45
C VAL A 220 -0.57 16.75 -6.52
N ASP A 221 -0.91 17.33 -7.67
CA ASP A 221 -1.04 18.77 -7.83
C ASP A 221 -2.12 19.36 -6.95
N HIS A 222 -3.22 18.64 -6.80
CA HIS A 222 -4.28 19.03 -5.89
C HIS A 222 -3.80 19.03 -4.44
N GLU A 223 -3.08 17.99 -4.00
CA GLU A 223 -2.49 17.93 -2.66
C GLU A 223 -1.46 19.03 -2.42
N ILE A 224 -0.56 19.28 -3.38
CA ILE A 224 0.44 20.34 -3.31
C ILE A 224 -0.26 21.70 -3.23
N LEU A 225 -1.23 21.97 -4.10
CA LEU A 225 -1.95 23.23 -4.13
C LEU A 225 -2.72 23.49 -2.83
N GLN A 226 -3.28 22.44 -2.21
CA GLN A 226 -3.94 22.56 -0.90
C GLN A 226 -2.96 22.91 0.22
N GLN A 227 -1.73 22.39 0.18
CA GLN A 227 -0.74 22.60 1.23
C GLN A 227 0.10 23.86 1.05
N LEU A 228 0.46 24.19 -0.19
CA LEU A 228 1.43 25.23 -0.53
C LEU A 228 0.79 26.41 -1.28
N GLY A 229 -0.48 26.32 -1.66
CA GLY A 229 -1.22 27.38 -2.39
C GLY A 229 -0.94 27.44 -3.89
N GLU A 230 0.12 26.78 -4.37
CA GLU A 230 0.55 26.80 -5.77
C GLU A 230 0.97 25.38 -6.21
N LYS A 231 0.84 25.05 -7.50
CA LYS A 231 1.19 23.71 -8.02
C LYS A 231 2.70 23.46 -8.13
N ASP A 232 3.47 24.48 -8.50
CA ASP A 232 4.93 24.41 -8.69
C ASP A 232 5.63 25.57 -7.94
N PRO A 233 5.51 25.67 -6.61
CA PRO A 233 6.11 26.75 -5.83
C PRO A 233 7.64 26.70 -5.92
N ARG A 234 8.26 27.86 -6.11
CA ARG A 234 9.71 28.01 -6.25
C ARG A 234 10.39 28.17 -4.89
N ILE A 235 10.48 27.08 -4.14
CA ILE A 235 11.08 27.07 -2.80
C ILE A 235 12.60 26.89 -2.92
N ALA A 236 13.37 27.92 -2.59
CA ALA A 236 14.83 27.86 -2.68
C ALA A 236 15.40 26.88 -1.66
N TRP A 237 16.32 26.00 -2.06
CA TRP A 237 16.92 25.05 -1.11
C TRP A 237 17.70 25.75 0.01
N THR A 238 18.22 26.95 -0.25
CA THR A 238 18.91 27.79 0.74
C THR A 238 17.98 28.29 1.85
N SER A 239 16.68 28.46 1.58
CA SER A 239 15.70 28.85 2.61
C SER A 239 15.34 27.69 3.55
N LEU A 240 15.78 26.47 3.25
CA LEU A 240 15.48 25.25 4.00
C LEU A 240 16.59 24.83 4.98
N ASN A 241 17.55 25.72 5.24
CA ASN A 241 18.61 25.50 6.22
C ASN A 241 18.02 25.28 7.63
N GLN A 242 18.67 24.46 8.47
CA GLN A 242 18.24 24.10 9.83
C GLN A 242 17.91 25.31 10.74
N HIS A 243 18.51 26.47 10.47
CA HIS A 243 18.31 27.69 11.25
C HIS A 243 17.10 28.54 10.82
N THR A 244 16.54 28.27 9.64
CA THR A 244 15.35 28.99 9.17
C THR A 244 14.08 28.44 9.83
N GLU A 245 12.98 29.18 9.74
CA GLU A 245 11.67 28.69 10.19
C GLU A 245 11.27 27.39 9.46
N GLN A 246 11.42 27.36 8.13
CA GLN A 246 11.12 26.19 7.31
C GLN A 246 11.99 24.98 7.67
N GLY A 247 13.30 25.19 7.90
CA GLY A 247 14.17 24.08 8.30
C GLY A 247 13.84 23.51 9.68
N ARG A 248 13.41 24.36 10.63
CA ARG A 248 12.93 23.88 11.92
C ARG A 248 11.63 23.07 11.83
N LEU A 249 10.73 23.43 10.92
CA LEU A 249 9.55 22.62 10.64
C LEU A 249 9.93 21.23 10.09
N ILE A 250 10.93 21.17 9.21
CA ILE A 250 11.46 19.90 8.70
C ILE A 250 12.05 19.05 9.85
N ILE A 251 12.82 19.65 10.76
CA ILE A 251 13.34 18.94 11.94
C ILE A 251 12.21 18.41 12.82
N ALA A 252 11.19 19.23 13.09
CA ALA A 252 10.04 18.85 13.90
C ALA A 252 9.25 17.69 13.26
N ALA A 253 9.02 17.75 11.95
CA ALA A 253 8.37 16.68 11.19
C ALA A 253 9.18 15.38 11.26
N TRP A 254 10.49 15.46 11.07
CA TRP A 254 11.38 14.30 11.20
C TRP A 254 11.34 13.68 12.60
N LYS A 255 11.47 14.49 13.66
CA LYS A 255 11.41 14.01 15.06
C LYS A 255 10.08 13.29 15.33
N THR A 256 8.97 13.88 14.89
CA THR A 256 7.63 13.32 15.05
C THR A 256 7.50 11.96 14.33
N GLU A 257 8.02 11.84 13.11
CA GLU A 257 8.02 10.58 12.37
C GLU A 257 8.90 9.51 13.04
N MET A 258 10.07 9.89 13.55
CA MET A 258 10.93 8.96 14.30
C MET A 258 10.25 8.45 15.58
N GLU A 259 9.58 9.34 16.30
CA GLU A 259 8.80 8.98 17.48
C GLU A 259 7.64 8.03 17.12
N ASN A 260 6.87 8.35 16.08
CA ASN A 260 5.76 7.53 15.60
C ASN A 260 6.21 6.11 15.21
N ARG A 261 7.34 6.00 14.51
CA ARG A 261 7.94 4.69 14.19
C ARG A 261 8.38 3.96 15.46
N GLY A 262 9.02 4.66 16.39
CA GLY A 262 9.39 4.14 17.71
C GLY A 262 8.19 3.52 18.42
N ARG A 263 7.10 4.28 18.57
CA ARG A 263 5.85 3.79 19.18
C ARG A 263 5.30 2.53 18.49
N ARG A 264 5.31 2.49 17.15
CA ARG A 264 4.86 1.32 16.37
C ARG A 264 5.78 0.12 16.51
N GLU A 265 7.07 0.32 16.72
CA GLU A 265 8.00 -0.76 17.00
C GLU A 265 7.69 -1.43 18.35
N TYR A 266 7.41 -0.64 19.39
CA TYR A 266 6.96 -1.18 20.68
C TYR A 266 5.66 -1.99 20.52
N GLN A 267 4.70 -1.49 19.74
CA GLN A 267 3.47 -2.22 19.42
C GLN A 267 3.74 -3.54 18.67
N LEU A 268 4.66 -3.52 17.69
CA LEU A 268 5.07 -4.72 16.94
C LEU A 268 5.68 -5.77 17.85
N ARG A 269 6.43 -5.35 18.87
CA ARG A 269 7.06 -6.22 19.88
C ARG A 269 6.10 -6.64 21.00
N GLY A 270 4.86 -6.15 21.01
CA GLY A 270 3.89 -6.42 22.08
C GLY A 270 4.26 -5.81 23.44
N GLN A 271 5.06 -4.73 23.44
CA GLN A 271 5.55 -4.06 24.64
C GLN A 271 4.73 -2.80 24.94
N PRO A 272 4.62 -2.38 26.22
CA PRO A 272 4.00 -1.10 26.56
C PRO A 272 4.78 0.04 25.91
N VAL A 273 4.06 1.03 25.38
CA VAL A 273 4.66 2.19 24.71
C VAL A 273 5.06 3.21 25.77
N PRO A 274 6.36 3.54 25.93
CA PRO A 274 6.79 4.58 26.86
C PRO A 274 6.41 5.97 26.35
N ASP A 275 6.35 6.96 27.25
CA ASP A 275 6.03 8.35 26.90
C ASP A 275 7.05 8.93 25.90
N ASN A 276 8.33 8.59 26.09
CA ASN A 276 9.44 8.94 25.21
C ASN A 276 10.10 7.67 24.64
N PRO A 277 9.63 7.14 23.49
CA PRO A 277 10.21 5.97 22.87
C PRO A 277 11.65 6.23 22.44
N LYS A 278 12.53 5.23 22.65
CA LYS A 278 13.92 5.31 22.18
C LYS A 278 13.96 5.38 20.66
N PRO A 279 14.90 6.14 20.07
CA PRO A 279 15.07 6.18 18.62
C PRO A 279 15.46 4.80 18.08
N ILE A 280 14.82 4.42 16.98
CA ILE A 280 15.06 3.13 16.31
C ILE A 280 16.40 3.20 15.57
N ASN A 281 17.32 2.29 15.88
CA ASN A 281 18.54 2.10 15.10
C ASN A 281 18.34 0.99 14.05
N HIS A 282 17.88 1.35 12.86
CA HIS A 282 17.66 0.41 11.76
C HIS A 282 17.97 1.07 10.41
N TYR A 283 18.52 0.31 9.45
CA TYR A 283 19.02 0.84 8.18
C TYR A 283 17.93 1.45 7.27
N ASN A 284 16.66 1.11 7.46
CA ASN A 284 15.50 1.70 6.76
C ASN A 284 14.97 2.99 7.42
N ILE A 285 15.53 3.41 8.55
CA ILE A 285 15.09 4.62 9.26
C ILE A 285 15.82 5.82 8.66
N ALA A 286 15.08 6.92 8.48
CA ALA A 286 15.64 8.13 7.92
C ALA A 286 16.71 8.72 8.86
N PRO A 287 17.92 9.05 8.35
CA PRO A 287 18.91 9.75 9.16
C PRO A 287 18.42 11.17 9.48
N PHE A 288 19.15 11.89 10.34
CA PHE A 288 18.86 13.30 10.58
C PHE A 288 18.94 14.08 9.24
N PRO A 289 17.98 14.99 8.93
CA PRO A 289 17.91 15.66 7.63
C PRO A 289 19.05 16.62 7.31
N TYR A 290 19.85 16.99 8.31
CA TYR A 290 20.98 17.89 8.19
C TYR A 290 22.24 17.15 8.68
N PRO A 291 23.45 17.43 8.18
CA PRO A 291 24.67 16.85 8.69
C PRO A 291 24.93 17.35 10.12
N PRO A 292 25.69 16.58 10.92
CA PRO A 292 26.14 17.03 12.23
C PRO A 292 27.00 18.29 12.08
N GLU A 293 26.94 19.20 13.07
CA GLU A 293 27.62 20.52 13.04
C GLU A 293 29.14 20.47 12.80
N THR A 294 29.76 19.30 12.81
CA THR A 294 31.17 19.09 12.48
C THR A 294 31.46 19.17 10.97
N GLU A 295 30.45 19.04 10.11
CA GLU A 295 30.54 19.26 8.66
C GLU A 295 30.05 20.67 8.29
N ARG A 296 30.63 21.71 8.90
CA ARG A 296 30.37 23.10 8.53
C ARG A 296 31.00 23.39 7.16
N PHE A 297 30.22 23.22 6.10
CA PHE A 297 30.43 23.99 4.90
C PHE A 297 30.13 25.46 5.23
N HIS A 298 31.10 26.33 4.96
CA HIS A 298 31.02 27.77 5.16
C HIS A 298 29.81 28.35 4.41
N VAL A 299 28.67 28.50 5.09
CA VAL A 299 27.56 29.32 4.63
C VAL A 299 27.62 30.63 5.41
N ALA A 300 28.02 31.68 4.73
CA ALA A 300 28.09 33.03 5.27
C ALA A 300 26.70 33.52 5.69
N GLY A 301 26.60 34.07 6.91
CA GLY A 301 25.45 34.86 7.36
C GLY A 301 24.83 34.40 8.67
N ASN A 302 25.40 34.86 9.79
CA ASN A 302 24.85 34.68 11.13
C ASN A 302 23.50 35.38 11.30
N LYS A 303 22.47 34.64 11.74
CA LYS A 303 21.46 35.07 12.74
C LYS A 303 20.59 33.86 13.13
N VAL A 304 20.64 33.49 14.41
CA VAL A 304 19.77 32.47 15.02
C VAL A 304 18.56 33.19 15.57
N TYR A 305 17.35 32.80 15.15
CA TYR A 305 16.10 33.27 15.75
C TYR A 305 15.45 32.10 16.47
N GLU A 306 15.13 32.21 17.74
CA GLU A 306 14.26 31.25 18.45
C GLU A 306 12.80 31.52 18.09
N VAL A 307 12.01 30.49 17.82
CA VAL A 307 10.56 30.60 17.56
C VAL A 307 9.84 29.77 18.62
N PRO A 308 8.85 30.35 19.33
CA PRO A 308 8.12 29.66 20.38
C PRO A 308 7.30 28.48 19.84
N ILE A 309 7.24 27.40 20.63
CA ILE A 309 6.63 26.10 20.33
C ILE A 309 5.12 26.19 20.00
N GLU A 310 4.44 27.24 20.42
CA GLU A 310 2.98 27.40 20.25
C GLU A 310 2.51 27.49 18.79
N LYS A 311 3.34 27.97 17.85
CA LYS A 311 3.00 28.01 16.42
C LYS A 311 3.02 26.63 15.75
N ILE A 312 3.71 25.65 16.32
CA ILE A 312 3.81 24.29 15.75
C ILE A 312 2.49 23.53 15.91
N ASN A 313 1.77 23.74 17.01
CA ASN A 313 0.51 23.06 17.29
C ASN A 313 -0.65 23.53 16.41
N GLN A 314 -0.63 24.79 15.94
CA GLN A 314 -1.67 25.32 15.04
C GLN A 314 -1.56 24.79 13.60
N LEU A 315 -0.35 24.43 13.15
CA LEU A 315 -0.14 23.76 11.86
C LEU A 315 -0.54 22.27 11.91
N GLN A 316 -0.45 21.63 13.09
CA GLN A 316 -0.87 20.24 13.29
C GLN A 316 -2.40 20.06 13.35
N THR A 317 -3.16 21.08 13.72
CA THR A 317 -4.64 21.01 13.79
C THR A 317 -5.34 21.02 12.43
N ASN A 318 -4.64 21.31 11.33
CA ASN A 318 -5.16 21.19 9.96
C ASN A 318 -4.91 19.81 9.32
N VAL A 319 -4.43 18.83 10.08
CA VAL A 319 -4.39 17.44 9.64
C VAL A 319 -5.81 16.89 9.61
N ILE A 320 -6.48 17.00 8.45
CA ILE A 320 -7.70 16.23 8.19
C ILE A 320 -7.27 14.75 8.19
N PRO A 321 -7.71 13.93 9.16
CA PRO A 321 -7.45 12.51 9.09
C PRO A 321 -8.11 11.98 7.82
N PHE A 322 -7.38 11.16 7.05
CA PHE A 322 -7.95 10.36 5.98
C PHE A 322 -9.11 9.53 6.56
N LYS A 323 -10.34 10.05 6.47
CA LYS A 323 -11.54 9.27 6.75
C LYS A 323 -11.61 8.19 5.69
N ARG A 324 -11.35 6.94 6.09
CA ARG A 324 -11.86 5.78 5.36
C ARG A 324 -13.38 5.89 5.38
N LYS A 325 -13.99 6.10 4.21
CA LYS A 325 -15.35 5.61 4.01
C LYS A 325 -15.26 4.09 4.08
N ILE A 326 -15.86 3.52 5.13
CA ILE A 326 -16.15 2.08 5.25
C ILE A 326 -17.22 1.74 4.22
#